data_AF-A0A561VIS8-F1
#
_entry.id   AF-A0A561VIS8-F1
#
_cell.length_a   1.000
_cell.length_b   1.000
_cell.length_c   1.000
_cell.angle_alpha   90.00
_cell.angle_beta   90.00
_cell.angle_gamma   90.00
#
_symmetry.space_group_name_H-M   'P 1'
#
loop_
_entity.id
_entity.type
_entity.pdbx_description
1 polymer ?
#
loop_
_entity_poly.entity_id
_entity_poly.type
_entity_poly.pdbx_seq_one_letter_code
_entity_poly.pdbx_strand_id
1 'polypeptide(L)'
;MNGTTGVAETAAELHHLRQRVRADRQTIGLPLSVFGALTLANAALVAAHAATSQTAVAKLALLLYWPCAGAIGLLVLGWHAGRVAQRAGVGGGRRSYRPVTIGYVASLPVLAVLFVPVFFVGGYWATLEWPAAILTAISVRQRNNTLYGAAVGTALAGLAQGLFAATPHGSSGAWAAIGVEVALGVALTLAGLMASRRGRAVR
;
A
#
# COMPACT_ATOMS: atom_id res chain seq x y z
N MET A 1 21.34 40.87 30.69
CA MET A 1 21.79 39.51 30.27
C MET A 1 20.54 38.68 29.98
N ASN A 2 20.06 38.68 28.72
CA ASN A 2 18.85 37.95 28.27
C ASN A 2 19.15 36.94 27.14
N GLY A 3 20.42 36.60 26.92
CA GLY A 3 20.84 35.81 25.74
C GLY A 3 20.63 34.30 25.85
N THR A 4 20.44 33.75 27.05
CA THR A 4 20.40 32.30 27.27
C THR A 4 19.01 31.67 27.09
N THR A 5 17.94 32.45 27.28
CA THR A 5 16.55 31.98 27.09
C THR A 5 16.22 31.76 25.61
N GLY A 6 16.70 32.64 24.71
CA GLY A 6 16.48 32.51 23.27
C GLY A 6 17.12 31.26 22.66
N VAL A 7 18.29 30.82 23.14
CA VAL A 7 18.96 29.61 22.63
C VAL A 7 18.21 28.34 23.02
N ALA A 8 17.69 28.27 24.26
CA ALA A 8 16.92 27.13 24.74
C ALA A 8 15.56 27.01 24.03
N GLU A 9 14.89 28.14 23.80
CA GLU A 9 13.61 28.20 23.11
C GLU A 9 13.75 27.82 21.62
N THR A 10 14.79 28.34 20.95
CA THR A 10 15.13 27.96 19.58
C THR A 10 15.46 26.47 19.47
N ALA A 11 16.20 25.90 20.44
CA ALA A 11 16.52 24.49 20.46
C ALA A 11 15.27 23.60 20.65
N ALA A 12 14.34 24.01 21.49
CA ALA A 12 13.07 23.32 21.71
C ALA A 12 12.17 23.36 20.46
N GLU A 13 12.07 24.52 19.81
CA GLU A 13 11.30 24.69 18.57
C GLU A 13 11.90 23.85 17.42
N LEU A 14 13.22 23.85 17.30
CA LEU A 14 13.94 23.08 16.27
C LEU A 14 13.83 21.56 16.53
N HIS A 15 13.78 21.13 17.79
CA HIS A 15 13.48 19.75 18.16
C HIS A 15 12.05 19.35 17.75
N HIS A 16 11.08 20.21 18.02
CA HIS A 16 9.68 19.99 17.66
C HIS A 16 9.46 19.98 16.14
N LEU A 17 10.13 20.86 15.38
CA LEU A 17 10.13 20.82 13.91
C LEU A 17 10.76 19.54 13.37
N ARG A 18 11.89 19.08 13.94
CA ARG A 18 12.52 17.79 13.57
C ARG A 18 11.59 16.61 13.87
N GLN A 19 10.86 16.63 14.98
CA GLN A 19 9.87 15.59 15.29
C GLN A 19 8.71 15.59 14.28
N ARG A 20 8.21 16.77 13.88
CA ARG A 20 7.19 16.88 12.82
C ARG A 20 7.69 16.32 11.50
N VAL A 21 8.88 16.72 11.04
CA VAL A 21 9.48 16.21 9.79
C VAL A 21 9.72 14.68 9.85
N ARG A 22 10.05 14.12 11.02
CA ARG A 22 10.18 12.67 11.22
C ARG A 22 8.83 11.97 11.09
N ALA A 23 7.77 12.54 11.66
CA ALA A 23 6.41 12.04 11.50
C ALA A 23 5.92 12.14 10.03
N ASP A 24 6.34 13.17 9.29
CA ASP A 24 6.06 13.30 7.84
C ASP A 24 6.70 12.15 7.05
N ARG A 25 7.99 11.88 7.25
CA ARG A 25 8.70 10.87 6.44
C ARG A 25 8.23 9.44 6.70
N GLN A 26 7.78 9.14 7.92
CA GLN A 26 7.19 7.83 8.24
C GLN A 26 5.84 7.58 7.56
N THR A 27 5.14 8.62 7.08
CA THR A 27 3.88 8.44 6.34
C THR A 27 4.04 7.86 4.93
N ILE A 28 5.24 7.93 4.35
CA ILE A 28 5.48 7.42 2.99
C ILE A 28 6.01 5.98 3.02
N GLY A 29 6.97 5.69 3.89
CA GLY A 29 7.69 4.41 3.85
C GLY A 29 6.82 3.20 4.21
N LEU A 30 5.90 3.37 5.17
CA LEU A 30 5.11 2.26 5.70
C LEU A 30 4.06 1.75 4.73
N PRO A 31 3.21 2.60 4.10
CA PRO A 31 2.26 2.15 3.10
C PRO A 31 2.95 1.41 1.95
N LEU A 32 4.04 1.95 1.42
CA LEU A 32 4.78 1.33 0.31
C LEU A 32 5.33 -0.05 0.69
N SER A 33 5.88 -0.19 1.91
CA SER A 33 6.41 -1.48 2.38
C SER A 33 5.29 -2.52 2.57
N VAL A 34 4.16 -2.11 3.17
CA VAL A 34 3.02 -3.01 3.42
C VAL A 34 2.41 -3.47 2.12
N PHE A 35 2.07 -2.56 1.20
CA PHE A 35 1.47 -2.92 -0.08
C PHE A 35 2.47 -3.62 -1.01
N GLY A 36 3.76 -3.31 -0.93
CA GLY A 36 4.81 -4.07 -1.62
C GLY A 36 4.87 -5.53 -1.16
N ALA A 37 4.86 -5.77 0.15
CA ALA A 37 4.84 -7.12 0.71
C ALA A 37 3.57 -7.91 0.34
N LEU A 38 2.39 -7.26 0.39
CA LEU A 38 1.14 -7.88 -0.04
C LEU A 38 1.15 -8.20 -1.54
N THR A 39 1.68 -7.31 -2.37
CA THR A 39 1.82 -7.56 -3.81
C THR A 39 2.70 -8.78 -4.09
N LEU A 40 3.83 -8.92 -3.39
CA LEU A 40 4.70 -10.09 -3.50
C LEU A 40 4.01 -11.38 -3.04
N ALA A 41 3.24 -11.32 -1.95
CA ALA A 41 2.47 -12.47 -1.48
C ALA A 41 1.38 -12.87 -2.49
N ASN A 42 0.72 -11.91 -3.15
CA ASN A 42 -0.22 -12.19 -4.23
C ASN A 42 0.46 -12.88 -5.41
N ALA A 43 1.61 -12.36 -5.86
CA ALA A 43 2.36 -12.95 -6.96
C ALA A 43 2.78 -14.41 -6.67
N ALA A 44 3.21 -14.69 -5.44
CA ALA A 44 3.54 -16.05 -5.01
C ALA A 44 2.31 -16.97 -5.01
N LEU A 45 1.17 -16.46 -4.51
CA LEU A 45 -0.10 -17.17 -4.51
C LEU A 45 -0.56 -17.49 -5.94
N VAL A 46 -0.50 -16.51 -6.84
CA VAL A 46 -0.81 -16.63 -8.26
C VAL A 46 0.10 -17.66 -8.95
N ALA A 47 1.41 -17.61 -8.71
CA ALA A 47 2.36 -18.57 -9.26
C ALA A 47 2.10 -20.01 -8.80
N ALA A 48 1.78 -20.21 -7.51
CA ALA A 48 1.41 -21.53 -6.98
C ALA A 48 0.12 -22.07 -7.61
N HIS A 49 -0.85 -21.18 -7.89
CA HIS A 49 -2.09 -21.56 -8.57
C HIS A 49 -1.90 -21.83 -10.06
N ALA A 50 -0.99 -21.12 -10.74
CA ALA A 50 -0.65 -21.40 -12.13
C ALA A 50 -0.03 -22.80 -12.31
N ALA A 51 0.61 -23.33 -11.26
CA ALA A 51 1.22 -24.66 -11.26
C ALA A 51 0.24 -25.81 -10.91
N THR A 52 -1.02 -25.52 -10.56
CA THR A 52 -2.00 -26.54 -10.10
C THR A 52 -3.28 -26.51 -10.93
N SER A 53 -3.99 -27.65 -11.01
CA SER A 53 -5.27 -27.74 -11.69
C SER A 53 -6.32 -26.88 -10.98
N GLN A 54 -6.91 -25.92 -11.71
CA GLN A 54 -7.82 -24.91 -11.14
C GLN A 54 -9.06 -25.54 -10.50
N THR A 55 -9.13 -25.50 -9.17
CA THR A 55 -10.35 -25.79 -8.42
C THR A 55 -11.19 -24.52 -8.24
N ALA A 56 -12.50 -24.65 -8.01
CA ALA A 56 -13.36 -23.50 -7.69
C ALA A 56 -12.88 -22.76 -6.42
N VAL A 57 -12.30 -23.50 -5.47
CA VAL A 57 -11.73 -22.97 -4.22
C VAL A 57 -10.52 -22.07 -4.49
N ALA A 58 -9.63 -22.47 -5.40
CA ALA A 58 -8.48 -21.67 -5.82
C ALA A 58 -8.89 -20.31 -6.40
N LYS A 59 -9.93 -20.30 -7.25
CA LYS A 59 -10.47 -19.06 -7.82
C LYS A 59 -11.05 -18.15 -6.74
N LEU A 60 -11.75 -18.73 -5.77
CA LEU A 60 -12.36 -17.98 -4.67
C LEU A 60 -11.31 -17.41 -3.71
N ALA A 61 -10.20 -18.12 -3.48
CA ALA A 61 -9.07 -17.64 -2.69
C ALA A 61 -8.38 -16.43 -3.34
N LEU A 62 -8.12 -16.49 -4.66
CA LEU A 62 -7.56 -15.37 -5.42
C LEU A 62 -8.51 -14.15 -5.43
N LEU A 63 -9.82 -14.40 -5.48
CA LEU A 63 -10.85 -13.35 -5.45
C LEU A 63 -10.91 -12.62 -4.10
N LEU A 64 -10.84 -13.36 -2.99
CA LEU A 64 -10.89 -12.79 -1.65
C LEU A 64 -9.55 -12.22 -1.18
N TYR A 65 -8.44 -12.52 -1.89
CA TYR A 65 -7.11 -12.11 -1.50
C TYR A 65 -7.03 -10.61 -1.28
N TRP A 66 -7.30 -9.80 -2.31
CA TRP A 66 -7.14 -8.34 -2.24
C TRP A 66 -8.08 -7.66 -1.22
N PRO A 67 -9.39 -7.99 -1.18
CA PRO A 67 -10.31 -7.59 -0.10
C PRO A 67 -9.73 -7.77 1.30
N CYS A 68 -9.25 -8.98 1.59
CA CYS A 68 -8.70 -9.32 2.89
C CYS A 68 -7.33 -8.66 3.11
N ALA A 69 -6.43 -8.73 2.14
CA ALA A 69 -5.08 -8.21 2.19
C ALA A 69 -5.05 -6.69 2.38
N GLY A 70 -5.87 -5.95 1.65
CA GLY A 70 -5.94 -4.50 1.78
C GLY A 70 -6.57 -4.06 3.11
N ALA A 71 -7.56 -4.81 3.62
CA ALA A 71 -8.10 -4.57 4.96
C ALA A 71 -7.04 -4.80 6.04
N ILE A 72 -6.31 -5.91 5.96
CA ILE A 72 -5.19 -6.23 6.85
C ILE A 72 -4.11 -5.16 6.76
N GLY A 73 -3.71 -4.75 5.54
CA GLY A 73 -2.70 -3.72 5.33
C GLY A 73 -3.09 -2.37 5.94
N LEU A 74 -4.34 -1.95 5.77
CA LEU A 74 -4.87 -0.73 6.37
C LEU A 74 -4.98 -0.81 7.90
N LEU A 75 -5.33 -1.98 8.45
CA LEU A 75 -5.35 -2.21 9.90
C LEU A 75 -3.93 -2.14 10.49
N VAL A 76 -2.95 -2.77 9.84
CA VAL A 76 -1.53 -2.70 10.24
C VAL A 76 -1.03 -1.26 10.22
N LEU A 77 -1.35 -0.50 9.16
CA LEU A 77 -1.02 0.93 9.05
C LEU A 77 -1.67 1.76 10.16
N GLY A 78 -2.96 1.53 10.42
CA GLY A 78 -3.71 2.22 11.46
C GLY A 78 -3.17 1.92 12.86
N TRP A 79 -2.87 0.65 13.15
CA TRP A 79 -2.31 0.23 14.43
C TRP A 79 -0.92 0.80 14.67
N HIS A 80 -0.06 0.77 13.65
CA HIS A 80 1.26 1.36 13.74
C HIS A 80 1.18 2.88 13.99
N ALA A 81 0.33 3.60 13.25
CA ALA A 81 0.14 5.02 13.45
C ALA A 81 -0.41 5.35 14.85
N GLY A 82 -1.33 4.52 15.37
CA GLY A 82 -1.85 4.65 16.73
C GLY A 82 -0.77 4.49 17.79
N ARG A 83 0.08 3.46 17.68
CA ARG A 83 1.21 3.25 18.59
C ARG A 83 2.21 4.40 18.58
N VAL A 84 2.51 4.95 17.39
CA VAL A 84 3.42 6.10 17.27
C VAL A 84 2.80 7.35 17.91
N ALA A 85 1.52 7.61 17.66
CA ALA A 85 0.81 8.74 18.26
C ALA A 85 0.76 8.66 19.79
N GLN A 86 0.46 7.47 20.34
CA GLN A 86 0.46 7.23 21.79
C GLN A 86 1.84 7.48 22.42
N ARG A 87 2.92 7.02 21.79
CA ARG A 87 4.29 7.23 22.27
C ARG A 87 4.74 8.69 22.18
N ALA A 88 4.20 9.45 21.23
CA ALA A 88 4.53 10.85 21.04
C ALA A 88 3.68 11.80 21.90
N GLY A 89 2.63 11.31 22.58
CA GLY A 89 1.71 12.14 23.36
C GLY A 89 0.87 13.11 22.50
N VAL A 90 0.87 12.95 21.18
CA VAL A 90 0.15 13.84 20.26
C VAL A 90 -1.13 13.13 19.82
N GLY A 91 -2.29 13.72 20.11
CA GLY A 91 -3.60 13.21 19.65
C GLY A 91 -3.61 12.95 18.14
N GLY A 92 -4.36 11.93 17.71
CA GLY A 92 -4.39 11.45 16.32
C GLY A 92 -4.80 12.53 15.32
N GLY A 93 -3.82 13.26 14.78
CA GLY A 93 -4.04 14.35 13.84
C GLY A 93 -4.49 13.88 12.44
N ARG A 94 -4.43 14.78 11.46
CA ARG A 94 -4.81 14.57 10.04
C ARG A 94 -4.15 13.36 9.36
N ARG A 95 -3.14 12.73 9.97
CA ARG A 95 -2.42 11.52 9.53
C ARG A 95 -2.99 10.19 10.05
N SER A 96 -4.13 10.23 10.71
CA SER A 96 -4.91 9.05 11.04
C SER A 96 -5.29 8.28 9.77
N TYR A 97 -4.88 7.01 9.67
CA TYR A 97 -5.32 6.08 8.63
C TYR A 97 -6.75 5.56 8.89
N ARG A 98 -7.26 5.73 10.11
CA ARG A 98 -8.57 5.25 10.56
C ARG A 98 -9.74 5.60 9.63
N PRO A 99 -9.91 6.86 9.14
CA PRO A 99 -10.98 7.17 8.19
C PRO A 99 -10.81 6.46 6.84
N VAL A 100 -9.58 6.25 6.37
CA VAL A 100 -9.33 5.48 5.14
C VAL A 100 -9.67 4.01 5.37
N THR A 101 -9.25 3.44 6.49
CA THR A 101 -9.61 2.07 6.89
C THR A 101 -11.12 1.90 7.01
N ILE A 102 -11.83 2.82 7.67
CA ILE A 102 -13.29 2.75 7.83
C ILE A 102 -13.99 2.87 6.47
N GLY A 103 -13.63 3.86 5.66
CA GLY A 103 -14.24 4.06 4.33
C GLY A 103 -14.00 2.87 3.42
N TYR A 104 -12.82 2.27 3.49
CA TYR A 104 -12.48 1.08 2.75
C TYR A 104 -13.26 -0.15 3.24
N VAL A 105 -13.27 -0.42 4.55
CA VAL A 105 -14.03 -1.55 5.13
C VAL A 105 -15.53 -1.39 4.86
N ALA A 106 -16.06 -0.17 4.93
CA ALA A 106 -17.45 0.12 4.61
C ALA A 106 -17.77 -0.04 3.11
N SER A 107 -16.79 0.13 2.22
CA SER A 107 -16.96 -0.07 0.78
C SER A 107 -16.67 -1.50 0.31
N LEU A 108 -16.09 -2.36 1.16
CA LEU A 108 -15.84 -3.78 0.83
C LEU A 108 -17.09 -4.53 0.37
N PRO A 109 -18.29 -4.41 0.99
CA PRO A 109 -19.48 -5.10 0.52
C PRO A 109 -19.91 -4.63 -0.87
N VAL A 110 -19.79 -3.33 -1.14
CA VAL A 110 -20.14 -2.72 -2.44
C VAL A 110 -19.15 -3.14 -3.52
N LEU A 111 -17.85 -3.14 -3.21
CA LEU A 111 -16.79 -3.66 -4.07
C LEU A 111 -16.98 -5.15 -4.36
N ALA A 112 -17.31 -5.95 -3.35
CA ALA A 112 -17.58 -7.38 -3.51
C ALA A 112 -18.72 -7.61 -4.50
N VAL A 113 -19.84 -6.88 -4.36
CA VAL A 113 -21.01 -6.98 -5.26
C VAL A 113 -20.70 -6.49 -6.68
N LEU A 114 -20.02 -5.35 -6.83
CA LEU A 114 -19.69 -4.76 -8.14
C LEU A 114 -18.73 -5.63 -8.96
N PHE A 115 -17.82 -6.34 -8.30
CA PHE A 115 -16.85 -7.16 -9.00
C PHE A 115 -17.35 -8.58 -9.28
N VAL A 116 -18.47 -9.05 -8.68
CA VAL A 116 -19.05 -10.38 -8.96
C VAL A 116 -19.19 -10.65 -10.47
N PRO A 117 -19.82 -9.79 -11.28
CA PRO A 117 -20.03 -10.07 -12.70
C PRO A 117 -18.72 -10.15 -13.50
N VAL A 118 -17.75 -9.31 -13.13
CA VAL A 118 -16.45 -9.20 -13.79
C VAL A 118 -15.60 -10.47 -13.54
N PHE A 119 -15.72 -11.06 -12.35
CA PHE A 119 -15.00 -12.27 -11.95
C PHE A 119 -15.53 -13.57 -12.58
N PHE A 120 -16.81 -13.63 -12.95
CA PHE A 120 -17.39 -14.80 -13.61
C PHE A 120 -17.10 -14.83 -15.12
N VAL A 121 -16.78 -13.68 -15.74
CA VAL A 121 -16.67 -13.55 -17.21
C VAL A 121 -15.22 -13.48 -17.72
N GLY A 122 -14.27 -12.96 -16.94
CA GLY A 122 -12.87 -12.79 -17.38
C GLY A 122 -11.88 -13.38 -16.39
N GLY A 123 -11.25 -14.50 -16.76
CA GLY A 123 -10.14 -15.08 -15.99
C GLY A 123 -8.96 -14.13 -15.97
N TYR A 124 -8.44 -13.85 -14.77
CA TYR A 124 -7.34 -12.93 -14.47
C TYR A 124 -7.61 -11.45 -14.80
N TRP A 125 -7.77 -10.65 -13.76
CA TRP A 125 -7.82 -9.19 -13.86
C TRP A 125 -6.61 -8.56 -13.18
N ALA A 126 -6.33 -7.32 -13.56
CA ALA A 126 -5.26 -6.46 -13.09
C ALA A 126 -5.24 -6.35 -11.56
N THR A 127 -4.58 -7.31 -10.91
CA THR A 127 -4.51 -7.45 -9.43
C THR A 127 -3.93 -6.20 -8.78
N LEU A 128 -3.11 -5.47 -9.52
CA LEU A 128 -2.47 -4.22 -9.11
C LEU A 128 -3.41 -2.99 -9.07
N GLU A 129 -4.61 -3.03 -9.67
CA GLU A 129 -5.57 -1.91 -9.57
C GLU A 129 -6.06 -1.71 -8.13
N TRP A 130 -6.17 -2.80 -7.38
CA TRP A 130 -6.56 -2.76 -5.97
C TRP A 130 -5.58 -2.00 -5.07
N PRO A 131 -4.30 -2.39 -5.00
CA PRO A 131 -3.32 -1.61 -4.23
C PRO A 131 -3.18 -0.18 -4.77
N ALA A 132 -3.35 0.06 -6.08
CA ALA A 132 -3.33 1.41 -6.65
C ALA A 132 -4.47 2.28 -6.12
N ALA A 133 -5.70 1.75 -6.07
CA ALA A 133 -6.87 2.45 -5.52
C ALA A 133 -6.68 2.78 -4.03
N ILE A 134 -6.16 1.83 -3.24
CA ILE A 134 -5.91 2.05 -1.81
C ILE A 134 -4.82 3.10 -1.60
N LEU A 135 -3.71 3.02 -2.34
CA LEU A 135 -2.64 4.02 -2.28
C LEU A 135 -3.13 5.40 -2.71
N THR A 136 -4.02 5.49 -3.71
CA THR A 136 -4.65 6.73 -4.15
C THR A 136 -5.53 7.33 -3.04
N ALA A 137 -6.35 6.51 -2.38
CA ALA A 137 -7.18 6.96 -1.26
C ALA A 137 -6.33 7.49 -0.10
N ILE A 138 -5.23 6.80 0.23
CA ILE A 138 -4.26 7.24 1.22
C ILE A 138 -3.60 8.56 0.78
N SER A 139 -3.14 8.66 -0.47
CA SER A 139 -2.42 9.83 -0.97
C SER A 139 -3.28 11.09 -1.00
N VAL A 140 -4.54 10.98 -1.45
CA VAL A 140 -5.50 12.08 -1.46
C VAL A 140 -5.78 12.55 -0.03
N ARG A 141 -6.00 11.62 0.89
CA ARG A 141 -6.28 11.96 2.29
C ARG A 141 -5.08 12.63 2.97
N GLN A 142 -3.88 12.13 2.71
CA GLN A 142 -2.65 12.64 3.30
C GLN A 142 -2.03 13.80 2.53
N ARG A 143 -2.61 14.19 1.38
CA ARG A 143 -2.06 15.17 0.43
C ARG A 143 -0.58 14.89 0.10
N ASN A 144 -0.29 13.63 -0.22
CA ASN A 144 1.08 13.14 -0.39
C ASN A 144 1.36 12.76 -1.84
N ASN A 145 2.07 13.65 -2.55
CA ASN A 145 2.40 13.45 -3.96
C ASN A 145 3.32 12.25 -4.22
N THR A 146 4.14 11.84 -3.24
CA THR A 146 5.01 10.65 -3.41
C THR A 146 4.18 9.37 -3.42
N LEU A 147 3.21 9.26 -2.51
CA LEU A 147 2.27 8.13 -2.50
C LEU A 147 1.35 8.16 -3.72
N TYR A 148 0.97 9.34 -4.19
CA TYR A 148 0.20 9.46 -5.42
C TYR A 148 0.99 8.99 -6.64
N GLY A 149 2.26 9.38 -6.77
CA GLY A 149 3.14 8.88 -7.83
C GLY A 149 3.31 7.36 -7.79
N ALA A 150 3.44 6.78 -6.59
CA ALA A 150 3.45 5.33 -6.43
C ALA A 150 2.12 4.70 -6.86
N ALA A 151 0.98 5.28 -6.48
CA ALA A 151 -0.34 4.81 -6.88
C ALA A 151 -0.54 4.83 -8.40
N VAL A 152 -0.11 5.91 -9.07
CA VAL A 152 -0.14 6.01 -10.54
C VAL A 152 0.76 4.95 -11.17
N GLY A 153 1.98 4.75 -10.64
CA GLY A 153 2.88 3.69 -11.12
C GLY A 153 2.27 2.29 -10.97
N THR A 154 1.62 2.02 -9.83
CA THR A 154 0.89 0.77 -9.59
C THR A 154 -0.29 0.61 -10.55
N ALA A 155 -1.05 1.67 -10.82
CA ALA A 155 -2.16 1.64 -11.77
C ALA A 155 -1.68 1.34 -13.20
N LEU A 156 -0.61 2.00 -13.66
CA LEU A 156 -0.02 1.76 -14.98
C LEU A 156 0.51 0.32 -15.10
N ALA A 157 1.15 -0.19 -14.05
CA ALA A 157 1.59 -1.59 -14.01
C ALA A 157 0.39 -2.56 -14.03
N GLY A 158 -0.72 -2.22 -13.38
CA GLY A 158 -1.97 -2.99 -13.45
C GLY A 158 -2.58 -3.00 -14.86
N LEU A 159 -2.60 -1.86 -15.55
CA LEU A 159 -3.03 -1.80 -16.95
C LEU A 159 -2.16 -2.68 -17.84
N ALA A 160 -0.83 -2.59 -17.68
CA ALA A 160 0.10 -3.44 -18.42
C ALA A 160 -0.11 -4.92 -18.11
N GLN A 161 -0.34 -5.28 -16.84
CA GLN A 161 -0.67 -6.63 -16.42
C GLN A 161 -1.99 -7.12 -17.05
N GLY A 162 -3.01 -6.27 -17.14
CA GLY A 162 -4.28 -6.55 -17.78
C GLY A 162 -4.14 -6.90 -19.26
N LEU A 163 -3.20 -6.27 -19.98
CA LEU A 163 -2.91 -6.62 -21.38
C LEU A 163 -2.37 -8.05 -21.52
N PHE A 164 -1.60 -8.54 -20.55
CA PHE A 164 -1.08 -9.91 -20.53
C PHE A 164 -2.09 -10.93 -20.00
N ALA A 165 -3.03 -10.50 -19.16
CA ALA A 165 -4.02 -11.38 -18.54
C ALA A 165 -5.02 -12.00 -19.54
N ALA A 166 -5.19 -11.38 -20.72
CA ALA A 166 -5.98 -11.92 -21.82
C ALA A 166 -5.32 -13.15 -22.52
N THR A 167 -4.09 -13.53 -22.13
CA THR A 167 -3.38 -14.65 -22.75
C THR A 167 -3.78 -16.00 -22.14
N PRO A 168 -3.70 -17.10 -22.92
CA PRO A 168 -4.04 -18.44 -22.42
C PRO A 168 -3.21 -18.83 -21.19
N HIS A 169 -3.84 -19.58 -20.28
CA HIS A 169 -3.16 -20.12 -19.10
C HIS A 169 -1.95 -20.99 -19.49
N GLY A 170 -0.83 -20.81 -18.79
CA GLY A 170 0.42 -21.53 -19.07
C GLY A 170 1.27 -20.96 -20.21
N SER A 171 0.78 -19.93 -20.91
CA SER A 171 1.57 -19.22 -21.93
C SER A 171 2.66 -18.31 -21.31
N SER A 172 3.64 -17.93 -22.11
CA SER A 172 4.67 -16.95 -21.71
C SER A 172 4.08 -15.60 -21.28
N GLY A 173 2.93 -15.20 -21.85
CA GLY A 173 2.20 -13.98 -21.47
C GLY A 173 1.68 -14.03 -20.03
N ALA A 174 1.15 -15.17 -19.60
CA ALA A 174 0.69 -15.35 -18.22
C ALA A 174 1.84 -15.21 -17.20
N TRP A 175 3.03 -15.75 -17.53
CA TRP A 175 4.22 -15.59 -16.70
C TRP A 175 4.76 -14.14 -16.70
N ALA A 176 4.64 -13.42 -17.82
CA ALA A 176 4.99 -12.01 -17.88
C ALA A 176 4.11 -11.16 -16.94
N ALA A 177 2.81 -11.46 -16.84
CA ALA A 177 1.90 -10.79 -15.90
C ALA A 177 2.35 -10.95 -14.44
N ILE A 178 2.77 -12.17 -14.05
CA ILE A 178 3.33 -12.45 -12.73
C ILE A 178 4.65 -11.68 -12.52
N GLY A 179 5.50 -11.65 -13.54
CA GLY A 179 6.77 -10.92 -13.51
C GLY A 179 6.59 -9.41 -13.24
N VAL A 180 5.59 -8.79 -13.88
CA VAL A 180 5.23 -7.38 -13.63
C VAL A 180 4.82 -7.16 -12.17
N GLU A 181 4.01 -8.07 -11.63
CA GLU A 181 3.54 -7.99 -10.24
C GLU A 181 4.70 -8.14 -9.24
N VAL A 182 5.60 -9.10 -9.46
CA VAL A 182 6.82 -9.28 -8.64
C VAL A 182 7.70 -8.04 -8.71
N ALA A 183 7.98 -7.53 -9.91
CA ALA A 183 8.83 -6.36 -10.11
C ALA A 183 8.27 -5.13 -9.37
N LEU A 184 6.95 -4.91 -9.44
CA LEU A 184 6.31 -3.83 -8.73
C LEU A 184 6.32 -4.05 -7.20
N GLY A 185 6.03 -5.26 -6.73
CA GLY A 185 6.09 -5.59 -5.31
C GLY A 185 7.46 -5.35 -4.70
N VAL A 186 8.53 -5.72 -5.42
CA VAL A 186 9.92 -5.41 -5.05
C VAL A 186 10.16 -3.89 -5.06
N ALA A 187 9.75 -3.20 -6.13
CA ALA A 187 9.96 -1.75 -6.26
C ALA A 187 9.29 -0.96 -5.12
N LEU A 188 8.05 -1.29 -4.76
CA LEU A 188 7.31 -0.69 -3.64
C LEU A 188 8.00 -0.97 -2.30
N THR A 189 8.44 -2.21 -2.08
CA THR A 189 9.14 -2.60 -0.86
C THR A 189 10.47 -1.86 -0.72
N LEU A 190 11.28 -1.81 -1.79
CA LEU A 190 12.54 -1.08 -1.82
C LEU A 190 12.32 0.43 -1.63
N ALA A 191 11.33 1.02 -2.30
CA ALA A 191 10.98 2.43 -2.12
C ALA A 191 10.59 2.72 -0.65
N GLY A 192 9.80 1.84 -0.04
CA GLY A 192 9.43 1.93 1.38
C GLY A 192 10.63 1.84 2.32
N LEU A 193 11.55 0.92 2.07
CA LEU A 193 12.80 0.76 2.81
C LEU A 193 13.73 1.97 2.63
N MET A 194 13.88 2.48 1.40
CA MET A 194 14.72 3.65 1.11
C MET A 194 14.16 4.92 1.75
N ALA A 195 12.83 5.12 1.69
CA ALA A 195 12.17 6.22 2.40
C ALA A 195 12.42 6.13 3.92
N SER A 196 12.36 4.92 4.46
CA SER A 196 12.66 4.65 5.88
C SER A 196 14.13 4.90 6.23
N ARG A 197 15.08 4.52 5.36
CA ARG A 197 16.53 4.74 5.54
C ARG A 197 16.89 6.22 5.46
N ARG A 198 16.36 6.97 4.47
CA ARG A 198 16.53 8.43 4.37
C ARG A 198 15.96 9.16 5.59
N GLY A 199 14.93 8.61 6.23
CA GLY A 199 14.43 9.09 7.52
C GLY A 199 15.40 8.88 8.70
N ARG A 200 16.29 7.89 8.63
CA ARG A 200 17.29 7.58 9.67
C ARG A 200 18.64 8.25 9.45
N ALA A 201 19.06 8.45 8.20
CA ALA A 201 20.35 9.05 7.85
C ALA A 201 20.43 10.57 8.11
N VAL A 202 19.28 11.23 8.32
CA VAL A 202 19.20 12.64 8.75
C VAL A 202 19.01 12.73 10.28
N ARG A 203 19.51 11.72 11.02
CA ARG A 203 19.62 11.74 12.48
C ARG A 203 21.02 12.13 12.87
#